data_AF-A0AAE6QGE5-F1
#
_entry.id   AF-A0AAE6QGE5-F1
#
_cell.length_a   1.000
_cell.length_b   1.000
_cell.length_c   1.000
_cell.angle_alpha   90.00
_cell.angle_beta   90.00
_cell.angle_gamma   90.00
#
_symmetry.space_group_name_H-M   'P 1'
#
loop_
_entity.id
_entity.type
_entity.pdbx_description
1 polymer ?
#
loop_
_entity_poly.entity_id
_entity_poly.type
_entity_poly.pdbx_seq_one_letter_code
_entity_poly.pdbx_strand_id
1 'polypeptide(L)'
;MFWFIVIVVVVLGILVAWASEKAKTEALQKYQKSLDNLKADPRNAGLRQQTLALGRAYSNLMRDKKGQTVFDEVALMNDISAACAGASESPIIKPAVSTPPDNVEARLEKLLSLKKRNLIDEVEYISRRKEILESI
;
A
#
# COMPACT_ATOMS: atom_id res chain seq x y z
N MET A 1 -51.19 -6.88 21.37
CA MET A 1 -49.88 -6.44 21.93
C MET A 1 -48.71 -7.16 21.26
N PHE A 2 -48.70 -8.50 21.20
CA PHE A 2 -47.64 -9.28 20.52
C PHE A 2 -47.42 -8.89 19.05
N TRP A 3 -48.48 -8.81 18.23
CA TRP A 3 -48.38 -8.39 16.82
C TRP A 3 -47.82 -6.98 16.63
N PHE A 4 -48.12 -6.05 17.53
CA PHE A 4 -47.55 -4.70 17.50
C PHE A 4 -46.04 -4.71 17.73
N ILE A 5 -45.57 -5.54 18.68
CA ILE A 5 -44.13 -5.70 18.97
C ILE A 5 -43.41 -6.29 17.75
N VAL A 6 -44.00 -7.31 17.11
CA VAL A 6 -43.44 -7.91 15.89
C VAL A 6 -43.32 -6.88 14.76
N ILE A 7 -44.37 -6.09 14.52
CA ILE A 7 -44.35 -5.03 13.49
C ILE A 7 -43.25 -4.00 13.78
N VAL A 8 -43.11 -3.55 15.04
CA VAL A 8 -42.08 -2.58 15.42
C VAL A 8 -40.67 -3.13 15.20
N VAL A 9 -40.42 -4.40 15.55
CA VAL A 9 -39.11 -5.04 15.35
C VAL A 9 -38.78 -5.17 13.86
N VAL A 10 -39.77 -5.53 13.03
CA VAL A 10 -39.57 -5.63 11.57
C VAL A 10 -39.28 -4.27 10.96
N VAL A 11 -40.03 -3.23 11.33
CA VAL A 11 -39.80 -1.85 10.84
C VAL A 11 -38.40 -1.34 11.25
N LEU A 12 -37.98 -1.57 12.49
CA LEU A 12 -36.64 -1.22 12.96
C LEU A 12 -35.55 -1.96 12.18
N GLY A 13 -35.75 -3.25 11.90
CA GLY A 13 -34.82 -4.05 11.10
C GLY A 13 -34.62 -3.49 9.69
N ILE A 14 -35.72 -3.10 9.02
CA ILE A 14 -35.68 -2.51 7.67
C ILE A 14 -34.95 -1.16 7.67
N LEU A 15 -35.22 -0.29 8.66
CA LEU A 15 -34.56 1.01 8.78
C LEU A 15 -33.05 0.88 8.99
N VAL A 16 -32.61 -0.06 9.83
CA VAL A 16 -31.18 -0.33 10.08
C VAL A 16 -30.50 -0.88 8.82
N ALA A 17 -31.16 -1.80 8.11
CA ALA A 17 -30.64 -2.36 6.86
C ALA A 17 -30.42 -1.24 5.82
N TRP A 18 -31.41 -0.37 5.61
CA TRP A 18 -31.31 0.76 4.69
C TRP A 18 -30.23 1.76 5.08
N ALA A 19 -30.08 2.08 6.37
CA ALA A 19 -29.03 2.97 6.84
C ALA A 19 -27.63 2.38 6.60
N SER A 20 -27.49 1.07 6.77
CA SER A 20 -26.21 0.36 6.54
C SER A 20 -25.78 0.39 5.07
N GLU A 21 -26.72 0.23 4.14
CA GLU A 21 -26.43 0.30 2.70
C GLU A 21 -26.08 1.71 2.25
N LYS A 22 -26.78 2.73 2.78
CA LYS A 22 -26.44 4.13 2.52
C LYS A 22 -25.04 4.48 3.01
N ALA A 23 -24.65 4.01 4.20
CA ALA A 23 -23.32 4.24 4.71
C ALA A 23 -22.24 3.60 3.81
N LYS A 24 -22.48 2.39 3.29
CA LYS A 24 -21.56 1.68 2.38
C LYS A 24 -21.35 2.43 1.08
N THR A 25 -22.45 2.89 0.47
CA THR A 25 -22.40 3.65 -0.79
C THR A 25 -21.75 5.01 -0.62
N GLU A 26 -22.04 5.72 0.49
CA GLU A 26 -21.41 7.01 0.79
C GLU A 26 -19.89 6.85 1.03
N ALA A 27 -19.47 5.82 1.76
CA ALA A 27 -18.06 5.53 1.98
C ALA A 27 -17.33 5.22 0.67
N LEU A 28 -17.95 4.43 -0.21
CA LEU A 28 -17.43 4.13 -1.55
C LEU A 28 -17.26 5.41 -2.37
N GLN A 29 -18.28 6.27 -2.42
CA GLN A 29 -18.23 7.53 -3.18
C GLN A 29 -17.13 8.47 -2.69
N LYS A 30 -16.95 8.60 -1.37
CA LYS A 30 -15.87 9.41 -0.77
C LYS A 30 -14.50 8.84 -1.14
N TYR A 31 -14.33 7.53 -1.05
CA TYR A 31 -13.09 6.86 -1.45
C TYR A 31 -12.79 7.05 -2.93
N GLN A 32 -13.77 6.83 -3.81
CA GLN A 32 -13.63 7.03 -5.26
C GLN A 32 -13.21 8.47 -5.59
N LYS A 33 -13.87 9.46 -4.98
CA LYS A 33 -13.54 10.88 -5.17
C LYS A 33 -12.11 11.19 -4.70
N SER A 34 -11.68 10.59 -3.60
CA SER A 34 -10.30 10.76 -3.12
C SER A 34 -9.27 10.11 -4.04
N LEU A 35 -9.59 8.98 -4.67
CA LEU A 35 -8.75 8.38 -5.71
C LEU A 35 -8.67 9.30 -6.93
N ASP A 36 -9.76 9.91 -7.37
CA ASP A 36 -9.75 10.83 -8.51
C ASP A 36 -8.95 12.10 -8.22
N ASN A 37 -9.06 12.65 -7.01
CA ASN A 37 -8.20 13.75 -6.56
C ASN A 37 -6.71 13.32 -6.52
N LEU A 38 -6.43 12.09 -6.07
CA LEU A 38 -5.08 11.56 -6.03
C LEU A 38 -4.51 11.27 -7.43
N LYS A 39 -5.36 10.92 -8.41
CA LYS A 39 -4.94 10.82 -9.83
C LYS A 39 -4.53 12.19 -10.38
N ALA A 40 -5.23 13.25 -9.98
CA ALA A 40 -4.92 14.62 -10.41
C ALA A 40 -3.59 15.13 -9.81
N ASP A 41 -3.26 14.74 -8.57
CA ASP A 41 -1.99 15.07 -7.92
C ASP A 41 -1.41 13.85 -7.16
N PRO A 42 -0.72 12.93 -7.88
CA PRO A 42 -0.25 11.65 -7.33
C PRO A 42 0.96 11.78 -6.39
N ARG A 43 1.63 12.95 -6.37
CA ARG A 43 2.82 13.20 -5.55
C ARG A 43 2.48 13.81 -4.20
N ASN A 44 1.22 14.17 -3.99
CA ASN A 44 0.76 14.75 -2.75
C ASN A 44 0.61 13.69 -1.65
N ALA A 45 1.55 13.72 -0.69
CA ALA A 45 1.55 12.81 0.44
C ALA A 45 0.28 12.95 1.33
N GLY A 46 -0.26 14.17 1.45
CA GLY A 46 -1.48 14.44 2.21
C GLY A 46 -2.71 13.79 1.59
N LEU A 47 -2.87 13.93 0.26
CA LEU A 47 -3.94 13.24 -0.47
C LEU A 47 -3.78 11.73 -0.35
N ARG A 48 -2.55 11.21 -0.45
CA ARG A 48 -2.29 9.77 -0.32
C ARG A 48 -2.69 9.22 1.06
N GLN A 49 -2.37 9.95 2.13
CA GLN A 49 -2.76 9.59 3.49
C GLN A 49 -4.28 9.67 3.69
N GLN A 50 -4.93 10.70 3.12
CA GLN A 50 -6.38 10.86 3.18
C GLN A 50 -7.11 9.72 2.44
N THR A 51 -6.67 9.40 1.22
CA THR A 51 -7.22 8.30 0.41
C THR A 51 -7.05 6.96 1.12
N LEU A 52 -5.91 6.73 1.77
CA LEU A 52 -5.70 5.56 2.62
C LEU A 52 -6.72 5.51 3.76
N ALA A 53 -6.88 6.59 4.53
CA ALA A 53 -7.83 6.65 5.63
C ALA A 53 -9.29 6.38 5.19
N LEU A 54 -9.70 6.91 4.04
CA LEU A 54 -11.02 6.65 3.47
C LEU A 54 -11.19 5.21 3.01
N GLY A 55 -10.15 4.62 2.40
CA GLY A 55 -10.13 3.20 2.05
C GLY A 55 -10.23 2.28 3.26
N ARG A 56 -9.57 2.63 4.38
CA ARG A 56 -9.72 1.92 5.66
C ARG A 56 -11.15 1.97 6.19
N ALA A 57 -11.75 3.17 6.18
CA ALA A 57 -13.12 3.34 6.63
C ALA A 57 -14.12 2.53 5.79
N TYR A 58 -13.93 2.52 4.47
CA TYR A 58 -14.74 1.73 3.53
C TYR A 58 -14.56 0.22 3.74
N SER A 59 -13.31 -0.27 3.79
CA SER A 59 -12.99 -1.69 4.01
C SER A 59 -13.57 -2.19 5.33
N ASN A 60 -13.43 -1.41 6.41
CA ASN A 60 -13.99 -1.74 7.70
C ASN A 60 -15.52 -1.83 7.66
N LEU A 61 -16.18 -0.93 6.94
CA LEU A 61 -17.63 -0.93 6.80
C LEU A 61 -18.15 -2.13 5.99
N MET A 62 -17.39 -2.58 4.99
CA MET A 62 -17.71 -3.80 4.22
C MET A 62 -17.57 -5.09 5.03
N ARG A 63 -16.72 -5.09 6.07
CA ARG A 63 -16.52 -6.21 6.99
C ARG A 63 -17.40 -6.12 8.24
N ASP A 64 -18.53 -5.41 8.19
CA ASP A 64 -19.41 -5.19 9.34
C ASP A 64 -18.67 -4.63 10.58
N LYS A 65 -17.69 -3.75 10.35
CA LYS A 65 -16.83 -3.13 11.37
C LYS A 65 -15.93 -4.11 12.14
N LYS A 66 -15.64 -5.29 11.58
CA LYS A 66 -14.74 -6.31 12.18
C LYS A 66 -13.24 -5.99 12.07
N GLY A 67 -12.88 -4.74 11.74
CA GLY A 67 -11.50 -4.32 11.58
C GLY A 67 -10.90 -4.71 10.23
N GLN A 68 -9.69 -4.22 10.00
CA GLN A 68 -8.98 -4.33 8.72
C GLN A 68 -7.87 -5.39 8.80
N THR A 69 -7.73 -6.20 7.76
CA THR A 69 -6.66 -7.20 7.69
C THR A 69 -5.44 -6.69 6.95
N VAL A 70 -4.31 -7.39 7.12
CA VAL A 70 -3.09 -7.12 6.35
C VAL A 70 -3.34 -7.26 4.85
N PHE A 71 -4.18 -8.21 4.43
CA PHE A 71 -4.55 -8.36 3.02
C PHE A 71 -5.34 -7.16 2.49
N ASP A 72 -6.26 -6.62 3.31
CA ASP A 72 -7.04 -5.43 2.96
C ASP A 72 -6.13 -4.19 2.81
N GLU A 73 -5.12 -4.05 3.69
CA GLU A 73 -4.12 -2.98 3.58
C GLU A 73 -3.28 -3.10 2.30
N VAL A 74 -2.87 -4.32 1.93
CA VAL A 74 -2.09 -4.55 0.69
C VAL A 74 -2.94 -4.26 -0.55
N ALA A 75 -4.19 -4.72 -0.58
CA ALA A 75 -5.11 -4.42 -1.68
C ALA A 75 -5.34 -2.92 -1.82
N LEU A 76 -5.55 -2.22 -0.70
CA LEU A 76 -5.72 -0.78 -0.67
C LEU A 76 -4.47 -0.02 -1.16
N MET A 77 -3.28 -0.46 -0.74
CA MET A 77 -2.02 0.09 -1.24
C MET A 77 -1.82 -0.16 -2.73
N ASN A 78 -2.27 -1.31 -3.24
CA ASN A 78 -2.22 -1.63 -4.66
C ASN A 78 -3.14 -0.73 -5.49
N ASP A 79 -4.40 -0.55 -5.06
CA ASP A 79 -5.36 0.36 -5.70
C ASP A 79 -4.85 1.80 -5.75
N ILE A 80 -4.33 2.30 -4.63
CA ILE A 80 -3.75 3.65 -4.54
C ILE A 80 -2.54 3.78 -5.46
N SER A 81 -1.68 2.76 -5.50
CA SER A 81 -0.50 2.76 -6.36
C SER A 81 -0.88 2.68 -7.84
N ALA A 82 -1.90 1.91 -8.20
CA ALA A 82 -2.44 1.84 -9.56
C ALA A 82 -3.06 3.18 -9.99
N ALA A 83 -3.80 3.85 -9.10
CA ALA A 83 -4.33 5.19 -9.34
C ALA A 83 -3.20 6.22 -9.58
N CYS A 84 -2.09 6.13 -8.85
CA CYS A 84 -0.92 6.98 -9.06
C CYS A 84 -0.06 6.57 -10.28
N ALA A 85 -0.10 5.30 -10.70
CA ALA A 85 0.74 4.79 -11.78
C ALA A 85 0.38 5.39 -13.15
N GLY A 86 -0.90 5.71 -13.38
CA GLY A 86 -1.34 6.37 -14.62
C GLY A 86 -0.84 7.81 -14.77
N ALA A 87 -0.48 8.48 -13.67
CA ALA A 87 0.13 9.81 -13.69
C ALA A 87 1.67 9.76 -13.59
N SER A 88 2.24 8.55 -13.56
CA SER A 88 3.67 8.30 -13.58
C SER A 88 4.13 7.92 -15.00
N GLU A 89 3.82 8.75 -16.00
CA GLU A 89 4.74 8.97 -17.13
C GLU A 89 5.83 9.98 -16.73
N SER A 90 6.37 9.81 -15.54
CA SER A 90 7.79 10.03 -15.31
C SER A 90 8.28 8.68 -14.83
N PRO A 91 9.37 8.15 -15.38
CA PRO A 91 9.95 6.93 -14.88
C PRO A 91 10.39 7.22 -13.45
N ILE A 92 9.51 6.94 -12.49
CA ILE A 92 9.95 6.50 -11.19
C ILE A 92 10.69 5.24 -11.55
N ILE A 93 12.01 5.41 -11.62
CA ILE A 93 12.99 4.38 -11.37
C ILE A 93 12.49 3.71 -10.09
N LYS A 94 11.60 2.72 -10.23
CA LYS A 94 11.77 1.46 -9.52
C LYS A 94 13.26 1.25 -9.62
N PRO A 95 14.03 1.10 -8.52
CA PRO A 95 15.39 0.63 -8.68
C PRO A 95 15.18 -0.62 -9.51
N ALA A 96 15.59 -0.53 -10.77
CA ALA A 96 15.48 -1.66 -11.63
C ALA A 96 16.21 -2.71 -10.81
N VAL A 97 15.61 -3.87 -10.66
CA VAL A 97 16.45 -5.03 -10.73
C VAL A 97 16.99 -5.01 -12.17
N SER A 98 17.84 -4.03 -12.48
CA SER A 98 18.95 -4.19 -13.36
C SER A 98 19.67 -5.29 -12.64
N THR A 99 19.52 -6.51 -13.12
CA THR A 99 20.68 -7.36 -13.31
C THR A 99 21.83 -6.41 -13.59
N PRO A 100 22.73 -6.18 -12.62
CA PRO A 100 23.89 -5.37 -12.91
C PRO A 100 24.53 -6.06 -14.13
N PRO A 101 25.03 -5.34 -15.13
CA PRO A 101 26.14 -5.93 -15.85
C PRO A 101 27.11 -6.42 -14.76
N ASP A 102 27.64 -7.64 -14.90
CA ASP A 102 28.64 -8.22 -14.00
C ASP A 102 29.93 -7.38 -14.03
N ASN A 103 29.82 -6.10 -13.70
CA ASN A 103 30.89 -5.15 -13.64
C ASN A 103 31.47 -5.30 -12.23
N VAL A 104 32.70 -5.75 -12.21
CA VAL A 104 33.50 -5.97 -11.02
C VAL A 104 33.53 -4.73 -10.12
N GLU A 105 33.49 -3.52 -10.72
CA GLU A 105 33.39 -2.25 -10.00
C GLU A 105 32.14 -2.14 -9.12
N ALA A 106 30.97 -2.55 -9.63
CA ALA A 106 29.71 -2.51 -8.88
C ALA A 106 29.71 -3.52 -7.71
N ARG A 107 30.35 -4.68 -7.90
CA ARG A 107 30.53 -5.69 -6.82
C ARG A 107 31.44 -5.15 -5.72
N LEU A 108 32.52 -4.45 -6.08
CA LEU A 108 33.45 -3.83 -5.13
C LEU A 108 32.78 -2.68 -4.34
N GLU A 109 31.96 -1.87 -5.00
CA GLU A 109 31.24 -0.78 -4.35
C GLU A 109 30.21 -1.31 -3.32
N LYS A 110 29.48 -2.36 -3.68
CA LYS A 110 28.55 -3.04 -2.76
C LYS A 110 29.31 -3.58 -1.53
N LEU A 111 30.45 -4.22 -1.74
CA LEU A 111 31.30 -4.74 -0.66
C LEU A 111 31.76 -3.63 0.30
N LEU A 112 32.19 -2.49 -0.25
CA LEU A 112 32.59 -1.31 0.53
C LEU A 112 31.42 -0.73 1.33
N SER A 113 30.21 -0.71 0.76
CA SER A 113 29.00 -0.27 1.47
C SER A 113 28.64 -1.16 2.68
N LEU A 114 28.92 -2.46 2.60
CA LEU A 114 28.67 -3.41 3.68
C LEU A 114 29.66 -3.21 4.84
N LYS A 115 30.95 -3.02 4.51
CA LYS A 115 31.98 -2.67 5.49
C LYS A 115 31.68 -1.35 6.20
N LYS A 116 31.31 -0.30 5.45
CA LYS A 116 30.96 1.02 6.03
C LYS A 116 29.79 0.95 7.03
N ARG A 117 28.89 -0.02 6.86
CA ARG A 117 27.76 -0.27 7.75
C ARG A 117 28.09 -1.22 8.91
N ASN A 118 29.37 -1.63 9.05
CA ASN A 118 29.82 -2.64 10.01
C ASN A 118 29.03 -3.96 9.92
N LEU A 119 28.53 -4.30 8.72
CA LEU A 119 27.79 -5.55 8.47
C LEU A 119 28.72 -6.73 8.17
N ILE A 120 29.97 -6.44 7.81
CA ILE A 120 31.05 -7.41 7.57
C ILE A 120 32.30 -6.90 8.27
N ASP A 121 33.16 -7.83 8.68
CA ASP A 121 34.44 -7.50 9.30
C ASP A 121 35.55 -7.20 8.26
N GLU A 122 36.71 -6.74 8.73
CA GLU A 122 37.85 -6.41 7.87
C GLU A 122 38.41 -7.62 7.13
N VAL A 123 38.38 -8.80 7.76
CA VAL A 123 38.94 -10.04 7.21
C VAL A 123 38.07 -10.55 6.07
N GLU A 124 36.76 -10.54 6.27
CA GLU A 124 35.74 -10.90 5.28
C GLU A 124 35.74 -9.91 4.11
N TYR A 125 35.90 -8.62 4.39
CA TYR A 125 36.06 -7.61 3.35
C TYR A 125 37.28 -7.88 2.46
N ILE A 126 38.45 -8.14 3.05
CA ILE A 126 39.68 -8.40 2.29
C ILE A 126 39.55 -9.69 1.47
N SER A 127 39.01 -10.76 2.06
CA SER A 127 38.83 -12.05 1.39
C SER A 127 37.91 -11.94 0.17
N ARG A 128 36.72 -11.35 0.34
CA ARG A 128 35.75 -11.19 -0.76
C ARG A 128 36.22 -10.20 -1.82
N ARG A 129 36.97 -9.15 -1.44
CA ARG A 129 37.58 -8.23 -2.40
C ARG A 129 38.59 -8.93 -3.30
N LYS A 130 39.41 -9.83 -2.73
CA LYS A 130 40.38 -10.62 -3.48
C LYS A 130 39.69 -11.57 -4.47
N GLU A 131 38.67 -12.29 -4.02
CA GLU A 131 37.87 -13.19 -4.86
C GLU A 131 37.20 -12.47 -6.05
N ILE A 132 36.68 -11.26 -5.82
CA ILE A 132 36.08 -10.44 -6.88
C ILE A 132 37.14 -10.00 -7.92
N LEU A 133 38.35 -9.64 -7.49
CA LEU A 133 39.44 -9.23 -8.37
C LEU A 133 40.06 -10.41 -9.13
N GLU A 134 40.08 -11.61 -8.55
CA GLU A 134 40.53 -12.84 -9.21
C GLU A 134 39.50 -13.37 -10.23
N SER A 135 38.25 -12.90 -10.18
CA SER A 135 37.20 -13.23 -11.14
C SER A 135 37.19 -12.34 -12.41
N ILE A 136 38.20 -11.48 -12.57
CA ILE A 136 38.48 -10.67 -13.78
C ILE A 136 39.30 -11.51 -14.75
#